data_AF-A0A7I7MK56-F1
#
_entry.id   AF-A0A7I7MK56-F1
#
_cell.length_a   1.000
_cell.length_b   1.000
_cell.length_c   1.000
_cell.angle_alpha   90.00
_cell.angle_beta   90.00
_cell.angle_gamma   90.00
#
_symmetry.space_group_name_H-M   'P 1'
#
loop_
_entity.id
_entity.type
_entity.pdbx_description
1 polymer ?
#
loop_
_entity_poly.entity_id
_entity_poly.type
_entity_poly.pdbx_seq_one_letter_code
_entity_poly.pdbx_strand_id
1 'polypeptide(L)'
;MPGPRHPYFAYGSNLCVRQMAVRCPDANDPRPAMLRDHAWLINRRGVATVKPLAGDQVHGVLWQISDRDLATLDSAEGVPVRYRRARLTVHTDDGPSSAWVYLDHRVTPGRPRPGYLPRIIDGAVHHGLPQRWIDFLRRWDPARCPRPVSSCWPVPSHSLPLWHGAWWPRLASGECPSIERRLLVARDFRFGLSVRFIKSRAALQKKAKRAEDLGFDVLCVPDHLGAAAPFPTLTAVAMVTTKIRLAMYVLNAGFYQPALLSRDIEALDLLSDGRVEVGLGTGYAREEFEAAELPFPSAGARVDHLEHVAVYLTGRHPAVPLLIAGSGDRVMTLAARRADIVGLTGAKVRDVEDPLAERVEFVRHAAGDRFGSLELNLAITAVPAPGERIPDFSLTRRYAPTASDEELLAMHSVLSGSPREMADTLSGYRERYGVTSFTVQDSHVDNFANVIARLR
;
A
#
# COMPACT_ATOMS: atom_id res chain seq x y z
N MET A 1 -21.77 -37.68 13.52
CA MET A 1 -22.54 -36.75 12.65
C MET A 1 -21.56 -36.19 11.62
N PRO A 2 -21.84 -36.26 10.31
CA PRO A 2 -21.04 -35.52 9.35
C PRO A 2 -21.08 -34.03 9.73
N GLY A 3 -19.92 -33.36 9.73
CA GLY A 3 -19.81 -31.94 10.08
C GLY A 3 -20.59 -31.03 9.13
N PRO A 4 -20.68 -29.72 9.42
CA PRO A 4 -21.39 -28.77 8.58
C PRO A 4 -20.83 -28.79 7.14
N ARG A 5 -21.74 -28.80 6.16
CA ARG A 5 -21.40 -28.72 4.72
C ARG A 5 -21.74 -27.33 4.18
N HIS A 6 -20.89 -26.86 3.27
CA HIS A 6 -20.99 -25.54 2.68
C HIS A 6 -21.24 -25.65 1.17
N PRO A 7 -22.22 -24.92 0.62
CA PRO A 7 -22.38 -24.79 -0.82
C PRO A 7 -21.22 -23.99 -1.42
N TYR A 8 -20.52 -24.55 -2.41
CA TYR A 8 -19.41 -23.92 -3.13
C TYR A 8 -19.68 -23.95 -4.64
N PHE A 9 -19.65 -22.79 -5.29
CA PHE A 9 -19.87 -22.68 -6.73
C PHE A 9 -18.55 -22.60 -7.50
N ALA A 10 -18.30 -23.63 -8.31
CA ALA A 10 -17.15 -23.73 -9.20
C ALA A 10 -17.52 -23.29 -10.62
N TYR A 11 -16.76 -22.37 -11.20
CA TYR A 11 -16.93 -21.87 -12.58
C TYR A 11 -15.60 -21.82 -13.37
N GLY A 12 -14.49 -22.23 -12.73
CA GLY A 12 -13.14 -22.23 -13.28
C GLY A 12 -12.54 -23.64 -13.28
N SER A 13 -11.24 -23.77 -12.97
CA SER A 13 -10.57 -25.09 -12.97
C SER A 13 -11.16 -26.12 -12.00
N ASN A 14 -11.88 -25.68 -10.96
CA ASN A 14 -12.57 -26.57 -10.02
C ASN A 14 -13.85 -27.20 -10.63
N LEU A 15 -14.18 -26.93 -11.90
CA LEU A 15 -15.10 -27.78 -12.68
C LEU A 15 -14.50 -29.16 -13.00
N CYS A 16 -13.19 -29.32 -12.90
CA CYS A 16 -12.54 -30.60 -13.16
C CYS A 16 -12.70 -31.56 -11.97
N VAL A 17 -13.44 -32.65 -12.17
CA VAL A 17 -13.71 -33.66 -11.12
C VAL A 17 -12.43 -34.26 -10.55
N ARG A 18 -11.41 -34.55 -11.38
CA ARG A 18 -10.12 -35.06 -10.89
C ARG A 18 -9.42 -34.06 -9.97
N GLN A 19 -9.50 -32.77 -10.29
CA GLN A 19 -8.92 -31.72 -9.45
C GLN A 19 -9.70 -31.57 -8.15
N MET A 20 -11.03 -31.63 -8.21
CA MET A 20 -11.89 -31.57 -7.02
C MET A 20 -11.66 -32.77 -6.10
N ALA A 21 -11.57 -34.00 -6.62
CA ALA A 21 -11.29 -35.18 -5.80
C ALA A 21 -9.95 -35.11 -5.05
N VAL A 22 -8.94 -34.43 -5.60
CA VAL A 22 -7.64 -34.21 -4.94
C VAL A 22 -7.71 -33.10 -3.90
N ARG A 23 -8.38 -31.98 -4.20
CA ARG A 23 -8.42 -30.79 -3.32
C ARG A 23 -9.47 -30.89 -2.23
N CYS A 24 -10.57 -31.56 -2.52
CA CYS A 24 -11.77 -31.63 -1.71
C CYS A 24 -12.33 -33.06 -1.73
N PRO A 25 -11.68 -34.03 -1.07
CA PRO A 25 -12.11 -35.42 -1.09
C PRO A 25 -13.49 -35.65 -0.48
N ASP A 26 -13.98 -34.75 0.37
CA ASP A 26 -15.32 -34.86 0.96
C ASP A 26 -16.41 -34.19 0.10
N ALA A 27 -16.04 -33.54 -1.01
CA ALA A 27 -16.97 -32.84 -1.90
C ALA A 27 -17.96 -33.81 -2.53
N ASN A 28 -19.25 -33.50 -2.44
CA ASN A 28 -20.31 -34.30 -3.04
C ASN A 28 -21.45 -33.44 -3.60
N ASP A 29 -22.45 -34.12 -4.15
CA ASP A 29 -23.66 -33.52 -4.74
C ASP A 29 -23.37 -32.41 -5.78
N PRO A 30 -22.53 -32.65 -6.82
CA PRO A 30 -22.31 -31.67 -7.86
C PRO A 30 -23.59 -31.45 -8.68
N ARG A 31 -24.16 -30.25 -8.60
CA ARG A 31 -25.34 -29.85 -9.37
C ARG A 31 -25.01 -28.70 -10.33
N PRO A 32 -25.46 -28.75 -11.60
CA PRO A 32 -25.39 -27.60 -12.49
C PRO A 32 -26.06 -26.37 -11.85
N ALA A 33 -25.38 -25.23 -11.93
CA ALA A 33 -25.86 -23.99 -11.35
C ALA A 33 -25.46 -22.80 -12.24
N MET A 34 -26.14 -21.67 -12.03
CA MET A 34 -25.92 -20.45 -12.79
C MET A 34 -25.80 -19.24 -11.87
N LEU A 35 -24.76 -18.43 -12.09
CA LEU A 35 -24.60 -17.11 -11.50
C LEU A 35 -25.09 -16.05 -12.49
N ARG A 36 -26.06 -15.23 -12.10
CA ARG A 36 -26.61 -14.14 -12.92
C ARG A 36 -25.85 -12.83 -12.71
N ASP A 37 -25.99 -11.90 -13.65
CA ASP A 37 -25.42 -10.55 -13.63
C ASP A 37 -23.90 -10.53 -13.51
N HIS A 38 -23.25 -11.56 -14.05
CA HIS A 38 -21.82 -11.72 -14.05
C HIS A 38 -21.34 -12.23 -15.41
N ALA A 39 -20.23 -11.65 -15.87
CA ALA A 39 -19.51 -12.11 -17.05
C ALA A 39 -18.30 -12.96 -16.64
N TRP A 40 -18.06 -14.03 -17.38
CA TRP A 40 -16.90 -14.89 -17.20
C TRP A 40 -15.75 -14.46 -18.11
N LEU A 41 -14.53 -14.50 -17.57
CA LEU A 41 -13.32 -14.21 -18.35
C LEU A 41 -12.10 -14.96 -17.81
N ILE A 42 -11.11 -15.18 -18.68
CA ILE A 42 -9.76 -15.51 -18.26
C ILE A 42 -8.96 -14.22 -18.08
N ASN A 43 -8.37 -14.03 -16.91
CA ASN A 43 -7.64 -12.81 -16.60
C ASN A 43 -6.19 -12.85 -17.12
N ARG A 44 -5.43 -11.76 -16.95
CA ARG A 44 -4.00 -11.68 -17.35
C ARG A 44 -3.08 -12.72 -16.71
N ARG A 45 -3.48 -13.35 -15.59
CA ARG A 45 -2.74 -14.47 -15.00
C ARG A 45 -3.01 -15.79 -15.72
N GLY A 46 -3.94 -15.79 -16.67
CA GLY A 46 -4.38 -16.95 -17.44
C GLY A 46 -5.29 -17.91 -16.66
N VAL A 47 -6.01 -17.41 -15.65
CA VAL A 47 -6.99 -18.17 -14.85
C VAL A 47 -8.40 -17.56 -14.93
N ALA A 48 -9.42 -18.36 -14.67
CA ALA A 48 -10.82 -17.95 -14.76
C ALA A 48 -11.24 -17.06 -13.59
N THR A 49 -12.02 -16.03 -13.87
CA THR A 49 -12.75 -15.24 -12.88
C THR A 49 -14.07 -14.73 -13.43
N VAL A 50 -14.89 -14.13 -12.57
CA VAL A 50 -16.15 -13.47 -12.95
C VAL A 50 -16.15 -12.02 -12.51
N LYS A 51 -16.76 -11.15 -13.32
CA LYS A 51 -16.96 -9.72 -13.02
C LYS A 51 -18.45 -9.38 -13.10
N PRO A 52 -18.97 -8.42 -12.33
CA PRO A 52 -20.33 -7.95 -12.49
C PRO A 52 -20.57 -7.44 -13.92
N LEU A 53 -21.63 -7.93 -14.56
CA LEU A 53 -22.14 -7.44 -15.84
C LEU A 53 -23.63 -7.76 -15.92
N ALA A 54 -24.47 -6.73 -15.81
CA ALA A 54 -25.92 -6.90 -15.79
C ALA A 54 -26.42 -7.62 -17.06
N GLY A 55 -27.30 -8.60 -16.87
CA GLY A 55 -27.88 -9.40 -17.95
C GLY A 55 -27.00 -10.56 -18.45
N ASP A 56 -25.74 -10.66 -18.03
CA ASP A 56 -24.86 -11.78 -18.38
C ASP A 56 -24.98 -12.95 -17.37
N GLN A 57 -24.57 -14.15 -17.79
CA GLN A 57 -24.75 -15.37 -17.01
C GLN A 57 -23.52 -16.27 -17.07
N VAL A 58 -23.09 -16.78 -15.91
CA VAL A 58 -21.99 -17.75 -15.78
C VAL A 58 -22.54 -19.10 -15.35
N HIS A 59 -22.30 -20.12 -16.17
CA HIS A 59 -22.65 -21.49 -15.80
C HIS A 59 -21.49 -22.18 -15.08
N GLY A 60 -21.82 -22.93 -14.04
CA GLY A 60 -20.87 -23.67 -13.22
C GLY A 60 -21.55 -24.80 -12.46
N VAL A 61 -20.90 -25.28 -11.40
CA VAL A 61 -21.36 -26.41 -10.60
C VAL A 61 -21.36 -26.03 -9.13
N LEU A 62 -22.46 -26.33 -8.45
CA LEU A 62 -22.60 -26.21 -7.01
C LEU A 62 -22.20 -27.53 -6.35
N TRP A 63 -21.20 -27.48 -5.48
CA TRP A 63 -20.72 -28.59 -4.66
C TRP A 63 -21.10 -28.40 -3.21
N GLN A 64 -21.25 -29.49 -2.46
CA GLN A 64 -21.32 -29.49 -1.01
C GLN A 64 -19.97 -29.94 -0.42
N ILE A 65 -19.26 -29.03 0.24
CA ILE A 65 -17.90 -29.26 0.77
C ILE A 65 -17.84 -29.17 2.29
N SER A 66 -16.91 -29.89 2.93
CA SER A 66 -16.69 -29.83 4.38
C SER A 66 -15.90 -28.57 4.79
N ASP A 67 -15.83 -28.25 6.09
CA ASP A 67 -14.94 -27.20 6.61
C ASP A 67 -13.46 -27.43 6.23
N ARG A 68 -13.04 -28.69 6.23
CA ARG A 68 -11.68 -29.11 5.86
C ARG A 68 -11.39 -28.82 4.39
N ASP A 69 -12.33 -29.17 3.53
CA ASP A 69 -12.23 -28.91 2.08
C ASP A 69 -12.24 -27.41 1.79
N LEU A 70 -13.06 -26.66 2.52
CA LEU A 70 -13.14 -25.20 2.41
C LEU A 70 -11.81 -24.53 2.80
N ALA A 71 -11.18 -24.95 3.89
CA ALA A 71 -9.85 -24.46 4.30
C ALA A 71 -8.75 -24.84 3.29
N THR A 72 -8.86 -26.03 2.69
CA THR A 72 -7.93 -26.49 1.64
C THR A 72 -8.07 -25.64 0.38
N LEU A 73 -9.31 -25.29 -0.01
CA LEU A 73 -9.56 -24.36 -1.11
C LEU A 73 -9.05 -22.95 -0.79
N ASP A 74 -9.25 -22.42 0.41
CA ASP A 74 -8.72 -21.09 0.78
C ASP A 74 -7.20 -21.01 0.59
N SER A 75 -6.47 -22.06 0.99
CA SER A 75 -5.03 -22.17 0.80
C SER A 75 -4.65 -22.30 -0.69
N ALA A 76 -5.33 -23.17 -1.44
CA ALA A 76 -5.05 -23.40 -2.86
C ALA A 76 -5.37 -22.20 -3.76
N GLU A 77 -6.44 -21.46 -3.44
CA GLU A 77 -6.85 -20.24 -4.14
C GLU A 77 -6.09 -19.00 -3.63
N GLY A 78 -5.32 -19.12 -2.54
CA GLY A 78 -4.49 -18.06 -1.98
C GLY A 78 -5.29 -16.92 -1.36
N VAL A 79 -6.37 -17.25 -0.65
CA VAL A 79 -7.24 -16.28 0.03
C VAL A 79 -6.51 -15.61 1.20
N PRO A 80 -6.70 -14.30 1.43
CA PRO A 80 -7.46 -13.33 0.61
C PRO A 80 -6.63 -12.63 -0.48
N VAL A 81 -5.37 -13.05 -0.69
CA VAL A 81 -4.37 -12.33 -1.51
C VAL A 81 -4.62 -12.49 -3.02
N ARG A 82 -5.01 -13.69 -3.49
CA ARG A 82 -5.18 -14.01 -4.92
C ARG A 82 -6.64 -14.08 -5.35
N TYR A 83 -7.48 -14.73 -4.56
CA TYR A 83 -8.94 -14.70 -4.71
C TYR A 83 -9.55 -14.21 -3.39
N ARG A 84 -10.64 -13.44 -3.47
CA ARG A 84 -11.52 -13.18 -2.32
C ARG A 84 -12.64 -14.22 -2.32
N ARG A 85 -13.07 -14.68 -1.15
CA ARG A 85 -14.25 -15.53 -1.01
C ARG A 85 -15.46 -14.66 -0.68
N ALA A 86 -16.52 -14.77 -1.48
CA ALA A 86 -17.77 -14.04 -1.26
C ALA A 86 -18.97 -15.00 -1.29
N ARG A 87 -20.04 -14.67 -0.56
CA ARG A 87 -21.33 -15.35 -0.73
C ARG A 87 -22.09 -14.68 -1.86
N LEU A 88 -22.40 -15.44 -2.90
CA LEU A 88 -23.27 -15.01 -4.00
C LEU A 88 -24.44 -15.96 -4.16
N THR A 89 -25.54 -15.44 -4.68
CA THR A 89 -26.71 -16.25 -5.01
C THR A 89 -26.51 -16.92 -6.37
N VAL A 90 -26.57 -18.24 -6.38
CA VAL A 90 -26.57 -19.05 -7.61
C VAL A 90 -27.93 -19.73 -7.78
N HIS A 91 -28.31 -20.00 -9.01
CA HIS A 91 -29.60 -20.60 -9.35
C HIS A 91 -29.38 -22.03 -9.82
N THR A 92 -29.97 -22.99 -9.11
CA THR A 92 -30.12 -24.39 -9.54
C THR A 92 -31.56 -24.62 -10.00
N ASP A 93 -31.85 -25.82 -10.50
CA ASP A 93 -33.23 -26.22 -10.85
C ASP A 93 -34.15 -26.24 -9.62
N ASP A 94 -33.58 -26.47 -8.43
CA ASP A 94 -34.29 -26.44 -7.13
C ASP A 94 -34.52 -25.00 -6.59
N GLY A 95 -34.03 -23.96 -7.28
CA GLY A 95 -34.17 -22.56 -6.88
C GLY A 95 -32.85 -21.86 -6.50
N PRO A 96 -32.93 -20.63 -5.95
CA PRO A 96 -31.75 -19.87 -5.55
C PRO A 96 -31.07 -20.45 -4.30
N SER A 97 -29.75 -20.53 -4.32
CA SER A 97 -28.92 -20.98 -3.19
C SER A 97 -27.76 -20.01 -2.96
N SER A 98 -27.46 -19.71 -1.70
CA SER A 98 -26.30 -18.90 -1.32
C SER A 98 -25.05 -19.78 -1.28
N ALA A 99 -24.10 -19.54 -2.16
CA ALA A 99 -22.87 -20.32 -2.26
C ALA A 99 -21.60 -19.48 -2.08
N TRP A 100 -20.55 -20.10 -1.58
CA TRP A 100 -19.21 -19.53 -1.62
C TRP A 100 -18.71 -19.48 -3.06
N VAL A 101 -18.18 -18.34 -3.45
CA VAL A 101 -17.60 -18.09 -4.77
C VAL A 101 -16.23 -17.43 -4.56
N TYR A 102 -15.20 -18.00 -5.19
CA TYR A 102 -13.88 -17.37 -5.23
C TYR A 102 -13.84 -16.37 -6.38
N LEU A 103 -13.49 -15.11 -6.12
CA LEU A 103 -13.41 -14.03 -7.10
C LEU A 103 -11.99 -13.48 -7.17
N ASP A 104 -11.36 -13.45 -8.34
CA ASP A 104 -10.09 -12.74 -8.54
C ASP A 104 -10.46 -11.29 -8.86
N HIS A 105 -9.93 -10.34 -8.09
CA HIS A 105 -10.17 -8.91 -8.33
C HIS A 105 -9.57 -8.44 -9.66
N ARG A 106 -8.66 -9.22 -10.24
CA ARG A 106 -8.08 -8.98 -11.57
C ARG A 106 -9.04 -9.46 -12.65
N VAL A 107 -9.86 -8.55 -13.15
CA VAL A 107 -10.87 -8.83 -14.19
C VAL A 107 -10.44 -8.40 -15.60
N THR A 108 -9.17 -8.03 -15.78
CA THR A 108 -8.61 -7.70 -17.10
C THR A 108 -8.41 -8.96 -17.95
N PRO A 109 -9.03 -9.07 -19.13
CA PRO A 109 -8.90 -10.24 -20.00
C PRO A 109 -7.44 -10.50 -20.41
N GLY A 110 -7.05 -11.77 -20.46
CA GLY A 110 -5.72 -12.21 -20.89
C GLY A 110 -5.72 -13.65 -21.42
N ARG A 111 -4.59 -14.09 -21.98
CA ARG A 111 -4.53 -15.44 -22.58
C ARG A 111 -4.56 -16.53 -21.50
N PRO A 112 -5.30 -17.64 -21.71
CA PRO A 112 -5.30 -18.75 -20.78
C PRO A 112 -3.93 -19.40 -20.71
N ARG A 113 -3.59 -19.94 -19.53
CA ARG A 113 -2.40 -20.79 -19.39
C ARG A 113 -2.54 -22.01 -20.32
N PRO A 114 -1.43 -22.53 -20.86
CA PRO A 114 -1.47 -23.76 -21.67
C PRO A 114 -2.20 -24.89 -20.94
N GLY A 115 -3.16 -25.54 -21.62
CA GLY A 115 -3.96 -26.63 -21.06
C GLY A 115 -5.01 -26.24 -20.01
N TYR A 116 -5.13 -24.96 -19.65
CA TYR A 116 -6.09 -24.51 -18.62
C TYR A 116 -7.53 -24.47 -19.14
N LEU A 117 -7.75 -23.87 -20.31
CA LEU A 117 -9.09 -23.75 -20.90
C LEU A 117 -9.68 -25.12 -21.30
N PRO A 118 -8.93 -26.05 -21.93
CA PRO A 118 -9.41 -27.42 -22.16
C PRO A 118 -9.91 -28.11 -20.89
N ARG A 119 -9.19 -27.96 -19.76
CA ARG A 119 -9.60 -28.54 -18.46
C ARG A 119 -10.96 -28.02 -17.98
N ILE A 120 -11.23 -26.73 -18.18
CA ILE A 120 -12.52 -26.11 -17.82
C ILE A 120 -13.62 -26.66 -18.74
N ILE A 121 -13.35 -26.76 -20.04
CA ILE A 121 -14.29 -27.29 -21.03
C ILE A 121 -14.63 -28.75 -20.73
N ASP A 122 -13.63 -29.59 -20.43
CA ASP A 122 -13.85 -31.00 -20.08
C ASP A 122 -14.71 -31.14 -18.82
N GLY A 123 -14.47 -30.29 -17.81
CA GLY A 123 -15.30 -30.22 -16.61
C GLY A 123 -16.75 -29.78 -16.93
N ALA A 124 -16.92 -28.76 -17.76
CA ALA A 124 -18.24 -28.28 -18.19
C ALA A 124 -19.03 -29.36 -18.96
N VAL A 125 -18.37 -30.11 -19.84
CA VAL A 125 -18.96 -31.25 -20.57
C VAL A 125 -19.33 -32.37 -19.60
N HIS A 126 -18.42 -32.74 -18.69
CA HIS A 126 -18.66 -33.80 -17.71
C HIS A 126 -19.88 -33.54 -16.83
N HIS A 127 -20.07 -32.29 -16.40
CA HIS A 127 -21.19 -31.88 -15.56
C HIS A 127 -22.47 -31.53 -16.34
N GLY A 128 -22.49 -31.73 -17.67
CA GLY A 128 -23.69 -31.49 -18.48
C GLY A 128 -24.11 -30.01 -18.54
N LEU A 129 -23.16 -29.07 -18.46
CA LEU A 129 -23.48 -27.65 -18.58
C LEU A 129 -24.04 -27.33 -19.98
N PRO A 130 -24.88 -26.28 -20.15
CA PRO A 130 -25.57 -26.02 -21.42
C PRO A 130 -24.61 -25.92 -22.62
N GLN A 131 -24.99 -26.51 -23.78
CA GLN A 131 -24.13 -26.53 -24.97
C GLN A 131 -23.68 -25.13 -25.41
N ARG A 132 -24.58 -24.13 -25.31
CA ARG A 132 -24.27 -22.72 -25.59
C ARG A 132 -23.12 -22.17 -24.75
N TRP A 133 -22.98 -22.64 -23.51
CA TRP A 133 -21.90 -22.25 -22.60
C TRP A 133 -20.59 -22.93 -22.97
N ILE A 134 -20.63 -24.22 -23.27
CA ILE A 134 -19.46 -24.98 -23.74
C ILE A 134 -18.90 -24.35 -25.02
N ASP A 135 -19.78 -23.99 -25.95
CA ASP A 135 -19.41 -23.33 -27.20
C ASP A 135 -18.83 -21.92 -26.97
N PHE A 136 -19.35 -21.18 -26.00
CA PHE A 136 -18.76 -19.92 -25.55
C PHE A 136 -17.33 -20.13 -25.03
N LEU A 137 -17.10 -21.11 -24.15
CA LEU A 137 -15.77 -21.41 -23.62
C LEU A 137 -14.78 -21.83 -24.72
N ARG A 138 -15.22 -22.63 -25.69
CA ARG A 138 -14.39 -23.05 -26.85
C ARG A 138 -13.97 -21.89 -27.74
N ARG A 139 -14.84 -20.89 -27.89
CA ARG A 139 -14.59 -19.69 -28.71
C ARG A 139 -14.05 -18.51 -27.92
N TRP A 140 -13.70 -18.71 -26.65
CA TRP A 140 -13.29 -17.63 -25.78
C TRP A 140 -12.00 -16.98 -26.30
N ASP A 141 -12.06 -15.66 -26.52
CA ASP A 141 -10.97 -14.84 -27.03
C ASP A 141 -10.85 -13.58 -26.17
N PRO A 142 -9.67 -13.28 -25.59
CA PRO A 142 -9.48 -12.07 -24.80
C PRO A 142 -9.78 -10.77 -25.57
N ALA A 143 -9.66 -10.77 -26.90
CA ALA A 143 -9.95 -9.61 -27.74
C ALA A 143 -11.46 -9.30 -27.87
N ARG A 144 -12.32 -10.30 -27.63
CA ARG A 144 -13.78 -10.19 -27.77
C ARG A 144 -14.50 -9.92 -26.44
N CYS A 145 -13.77 -9.81 -25.33
CA CYS A 145 -14.36 -9.57 -24.03
C CYS A 145 -14.90 -8.13 -23.94
N PRO A 146 -16.17 -7.92 -23.56
CA PRO A 146 -16.77 -6.59 -23.49
C PRO A 146 -15.98 -5.71 -22.52
N ARG A 147 -15.45 -4.60 -23.06
CA ARG A 147 -14.83 -3.52 -22.29
C ARG A 147 -15.95 -2.69 -21.65
N PRO A 148 -15.74 -2.15 -20.43
CA PRO A 148 -16.66 -1.16 -19.90
C PRO A 148 -16.81 -0.03 -20.92
N VAL A 149 -18.03 0.42 -21.16
CA VAL A 149 -18.29 1.60 -21.97
C VAL A 149 -17.62 2.77 -21.25
N SER A 150 -16.51 3.25 -21.80
CA SER A 150 -15.81 4.44 -21.34
C SER A 150 -16.71 5.64 -21.60
N SER A 151 -17.20 6.29 -20.54
CA SER A 151 -17.66 7.68 -20.63
C SER A 151 -16.44 8.57 -20.85
N CYS A 152 -16.00 8.66 -22.11
CA CYS A 152 -15.03 9.65 -22.54
C CYS A 152 -15.69 11.03 -22.44
N TRP A 153 -15.28 11.83 -21.45
CA TRP A 153 -15.40 13.27 -21.57
C TRP A 153 -14.32 13.74 -22.55
N PRO A 154 -14.66 14.48 -23.62
CA PRO A 154 -13.65 15.09 -24.47
C PRO A 154 -12.92 16.18 -23.68
N VAL A 155 -11.59 16.15 -23.70
CA VAL A 155 -10.76 17.28 -23.26
C VAL A 155 -10.81 18.33 -24.37
N PRO A 156 -11.39 19.53 -24.17
CA PRO A 156 -11.37 20.55 -25.20
C PRO A 156 -9.99 21.23 -25.20
N SER A 157 -9.34 21.27 -26.35
CA SER A 157 -8.24 22.18 -26.62
C SER A 157 -8.80 23.59 -26.82
N HIS A 158 -8.91 24.36 -25.75
CA HIS A 158 -9.09 25.80 -25.83
C HIS A 158 -8.13 26.50 -24.86
N SER A 159 -7.42 27.48 -25.39
CA SER A 159 -6.74 28.54 -24.66
C SER A 159 -7.65 29.07 -23.54
N LEU A 160 -7.20 28.93 -22.30
CA LEU A 160 -7.93 29.38 -21.12
C LEU A 160 -8.13 30.90 -21.16
N PRO A 161 -9.36 31.42 -21.04
CA PRO A 161 -9.57 32.77 -20.55
C PRO A 161 -9.20 32.82 -19.08
N LEU A 162 -8.52 33.89 -18.66
CA LEU A 162 -8.27 34.20 -17.25
C LEU A 162 -9.61 34.32 -16.52
N TRP A 163 -9.94 33.34 -15.68
CA TRP A 163 -11.09 33.39 -14.80
C TRP A 163 -10.79 34.30 -13.60
N HIS A 164 -11.23 35.55 -13.68
CA HIS A 164 -11.38 36.41 -12.50
C HIS A 164 -12.56 35.92 -11.65
N GLY A 165 -12.37 35.96 -10.32
CA GLY A 165 -13.05 35.10 -9.35
C GLY A 165 -14.53 35.36 -9.05
N ALA A 166 -15.16 34.39 -8.36
CA ALA A 166 -16.45 34.57 -7.70
C ALA A 166 -16.84 33.52 -6.63
N TRP A 167 -16.07 32.46 -6.35
CA TRP A 167 -16.52 31.37 -5.44
C TRP A 167 -15.47 30.81 -4.46
N TRP A 168 -14.43 31.57 -4.14
CA TRP A 168 -13.59 31.28 -2.98
C TRP A 168 -13.76 32.41 -1.97
N PRO A 169 -14.07 32.16 -0.69
CA PRO A 169 -14.00 33.20 0.32
C PRO A 169 -12.60 33.80 0.26
N ARG A 170 -12.51 35.12 0.03
CA ARG A 170 -11.27 35.85 0.28
C ARG A 170 -10.98 35.65 1.76
N LEU A 171 -10.09 34.73 2.08
CA LEU A 171 -9.43 34.74 3.38
C LEU A 171 -8.81 36.13 3.48
N ALA A 172 -9.29 36.87 4.47
CA ALA A 172 -8.89 38.24 4.70
C ALA A 172 -7.37 38.31 4.66
N SER A 173 -6.86 39.25 3.87
CA SER A 173 -5.49 39.73 3.94
C SER A 173 -5.29 40.42 5.29
N GLY A 174 -5.29 39.64 6.37
CA GLY A 174 -4.53 40.00 7.56
C GLY A 174 -3.07 39.87 7.16
N GLU A 175 -2.28 40.90 7.43
CA GLU A 175 -0.84 40.87 7.31
C GLU A 175 -0.34 39.52 7.83
N CYS A 176 0.18 38.69 6.91
CA CYS A 176 0.83 37.46 7.29
C CYS A 176 2.01 37.92 8.15
N PRO A 177 2.05 37.63 9.46
CA PRO A 177 3.29 37.85 10.19
C PRO A 177 4.34 37.08 9.39
N SER A 178 5.51 37.67 9.17
CA SER A 178 6.62 36.98 8.54
C SER A 178 6.84 35.68 9.31
N ILE A 179 6.23 34.58 8.85
CA ILE A 179 6.43 33.26 9.40
C ILE A 179 7.82 32.92 8.89
N GLU A 180 8.82 33.32 9.68
CA GLU A 180 10.12 32.66 9.65
C GLU A 180 9.79 31.17 9.56
N ARG A 181 10.23 30.51 8.47
CA ARG A 181 10.24 29.05 8.39
C ARG A 181 10.84 28.62 9.72
N ARG A 182 10.02 28.06 10.62
CA ARG A 182 10.50 27.63 11.91
C ARG A 182 11.51 26.55 11.57
N LEU A 183 12.79 26.90 11.64
CA LEU A 183 13.90 26.06 11.24
C LEU A 183 13.66 24.72 11.93
N LEU A 184 13.38 23.66 11.16
CA LEU A 184 13.36 22.29 11.66
C LEU A 184 14.74 21.83 12.15
N VAL A 185 15.72 22.73 12.19
CA VAL A 185 17.03 22.49 12.78
C VAL A 185 16.97 22.66 14.30
N ALA A 186 16.12 21.87 14.96
CA ALA A 186 16.50 21.41 16.28
C ALA A 186 17.58 20.34 16.04
N ARG A 187 18.80 20.58 16.53
CA ARG A 187 19.92 19.63 16.41
C ARG A 187 19.69 18.35 17.23
N ASP A 188 18.53 18.20 17.85
CA ASP A 188 18.20 17.10 18.74
C ASP A 188 17.59 15.93 17.98
N PHE A 189 17.59 14.76 18.61
CA PHE A 189 17.05 13.56 17.99
C PHE A 189 15.53 13.61 17.87
N ARG A 190 15.05 13.18 16.70
CA ARG A 190 13.64 13.06 16.37
C ARG A 190 13.26 11.61 16.07
N PHE A 191 12.16 11.14 16.64
CA PHE A 191 11.75 9.74 16.55
C PHE A 191 10.34 9.57 16.00
N GLY A 192 10.23 8.84 14.89
CA GLY A 192 8.97 8.50 14.22
C GLY A 192 8.51 7.07 14.53
N LEU A 193 7.20 6.89 14.68
CA LEU A 193 6.55 5.59 14.83
C LEU A 193 5.58 5.33 13.67
N SER A 194 5.90 4.38 12.80
CA SER A 194 5.08 3.99 11.66
C SER A 194 4.01 2.96 12.04
N VAL A 195 2.74 3.35 11.90
CA VAL A 195 1.57 2.49 12.13
C VAL A 195 1.00 2.07 10.78
N ARG A 196 1.14 0.78 10.44
CA ARG A 196 0.65 0.24 9.16
C ARG A 196 -0.76 -0.33 9.24
N PHE A 197 -1.13 -0.95 10.36
CA PHE A 197 -2.42 -1.64 10.51
C PHE A 197 -3.17 -1.18 11.75
N ILE A 198 -4.51 -1.09 11.61
CA ILE A 198 -5.41 -0.74 12.72
C ILE A 198 -6.19 -1.99 13.11
N LYS A 199 -6.04 -2.42 14.37
CA LYS A 199 -6.83 -3.52 14.94
C LYS A 199 -8.25 -3.06 15.34
N SER A 200 -8.35 -1.89 15.97
CA SER A 200 -9.60 -1.25 16.37
C SER A 200 -9.35 0.22 16.69
N ARG A 201 -10.42 1.02 16.76
CA ARG A 201 -10.36 2.43 17.21
C ARG A 201 -9.65 2.55 18.58
N ALA A 202 -10.08 1.78 19.57
CA ALA A 202 -9.51 1.86 20.93
C ALA A 202 -8.02 1.50 20.95
N ALA A 203 -7.61 0.49 20.18
CA ALA A 203 -6.21 0.10 20.07
C ALA A 203 -5.35 1.20 19.43
N LEU A 204 -5.84 1.85 18.37
CA LEU A 204 -5.17 2.99 17.75
C LEU A 204 -5.01 4.15 18.73
N GLN A 205 -6.10 4.53 19.41
CA GLN A 205 -6.07 5.65 20.37
C GLN A 205 -5.09 5.40 21.52
N LYS A 206 -5.09 4.17 22.08
CA LYS A 206 -4.14 3.78 23.13
C LYS A 206 -2.70 3.84 22.63
N LYS A 207 -2.44 3.35 21.40
CA LYS A 207 -1.10 3.36 20.80
C LYS A 207 -0.61 4.79 20.56
N ALA A 208 -1.47 5.66 20.04
CA ALA A 208 -1.15 7.05 19.77
C ALA A 208 -0.72 7.81 21.04
N LYS A 209 -1.54 7.76 22.10
CA LYS A 209 -1.21 8.37 23.39
C LYS A 209 0.09 7.83 23.97
N ARG A 210 0.23 6.50 23.92
CA ARG A 210 1.44 5.84 24.41
C ARG A 210 2.69 6.23 23.63
N ALA A 211 2.60 6.41 22.32
CA ALA A 211 3.74 6.87 21.52
C ALA A 211 4.16 8.29 21.95
N GLU A 212 3.20 9.20 22.15
CA GLU A 212 3.45 10.56 22.67
C GLU A 212 4.10 10.51 24.06
N ASP A 213 3.57 9.68 24.98
CA ASP A 213 4.09 9.53 26.34
C ASP A 213 5.50 8.92 26.39
N LEU A 214 5.82 8.02 25.44
CA LEU A 214 7.14 7.39 25.31
C LEU A 214 8.16 8.28 24.58
N GLY A 215 7.77 9.50 24.19
CA GLY A 215 8.68 10.47 23.58
C GLY A 215 8.86 10.33 22.08
N PHE A 216 7.97 9.64 21.35
CA PHE A 216 7.96 9.76 19.89
C PHE A 216 7.47 11.15 19.48
N ASP A 217 8.15 11.76 18.52
CA ASP A 217 7.83 13.10 18.02
C ASP A 217 6.86 13.06 16.85
N VAL A 218 6.75 11.91 16.18
CA VAL A 218 5.95 11.74 14.96
C VAL A 218 5.26 10.39 14.98
N LEU A 219 3.96 10.38 14.70
CA LEU A 219 3.23 9.18 14.32
C LEU A 219 3.01 9.20 12.82
N CYS A 220 3.52 8.15 12.17
CA CYS A 220 3.58 8.02 10.74
C CYS A 220 2.57 6.99 10.24
N VAL A 221 1.93 7.22 9.09
CA VAL A 221 1.09 6.23 8.41
C VAL A 221 1.52 6.10 6.93
N PRO A 222 2.00 4.92 6.49
CA PRO A 222 2.37 4.70 5.10
C PRO A 222 1.14 4.50 4.21
N ASP A 223 1.20 4.95 2.96
CA ASP A 223 0.08 4.83 2.01
C ASP A 223 0.23 3.61 1.11
N HIS A 224 -0.35 2.50 1.55
CA HIS A 224 -0.40 1.24 0.81
C HIS A 224 -1.83 0.71 0.75
N LEU A 225 -2.23 0.20 -0.41
CA LEU A 225 -3.52 -0.48 -0.51
C LEU A 225 -3.51 -1.79 0.30
N GLY A 226 -4.53 -1.98 1.13
CA GLY A 226 -4.61 -3.07 2.10
C GLY A 226 -3.99 -2.77 3.47
N ALA A 227 -3.48 -1.55 3.67
CA ALA A 227 -3.09 -1.01 4.97
C ALA A 227 -4.10 0.05 5.47
N ALA A 228 -3.82 0.67 6.61
CA ALA A 228 -4.61 1.78 7.12
C ALA A 228 -4.48 3.00 6.18
N ALA A 229 -5.61 3.61 5.82
CA ALA A 229 -5.61 4.84 5.01
C ALA A 229 -5.03 6.02 5.82
N PRO A 230 -4.08 6.81 5.29
CA PRO A 230 -3.39 7.84 6.07
C PRO A 230 -4.32 8.90 6.68
N PHE A 231 -5.13 9.58 5.89
CA PHE A 231 -5.96 10.70 6.37
C PHE A 231 -6.93 10.31 7.49
N PRO A 232 -7.81 9.30 7.34
CA PRO A 232 -8.71 8.91 8.43
C PRO A 232 -7.96 8.47 9.70
N THR A 233 -6.82 7.79 9.53
CA THR A 233 -6.00 7.31 10.64
C THR A 233 -5.38 8.47 11.40
N LEU A 234 -4.73 9.39 10.69
CA LEU A 234 -4.09 10.56 11.29
C LEU A 234 -5.12 11.51 11.90
N THR A 235 -6.29 11.69 11.30
CA THR A 235 -7.39 12.44 11.93
C THR A 235 -7.80 11.79 13.26
N ALA A 236 -7.96 10.47 13.31
CA ALA A 236 -8.31 9.78 14.56
C ALA A 236 -7.23 9.90 15.65
N VAL A 237 -5.96 9.97 15.24
CA VAL A 237 -4.81 10.21 16.13
C VAL A 237 -4.80 11.67 16.61
N ALA A 238 -5.06 12.63 15.72
CA ALA A 238 -5.12 14.06 16.03
C ALA A 238 -6.08 14.35 17.19
N MET A 239 -7.25 13.71 17.17
CA MET A 239 -8.32 13.91 18.16
C MET A 239 -7.99 13.39 19.58
N VAL A 240 -6.90 12.65 19.76
CA VAL A 240 -6.57 12.02 21.05
C VAL A 240 -5.15 12.30 21.52
N THR A 241 -4.40 13.12 20.77
CA THR A 241 -3.00 13.50 21.05
C THR A 241 -2.87 15.00 20.98
N THR A 242 -1.85 15.56 21.64
CA THR A 242 -1.73 17.02 21.80
C THR A 242 -0.41 17.59 21.32
N LYS A 243 0.62 16.75 21.15
CA LYS A 243 2.00 17.19 20.86
C LYS A 243 2.63 16.46 19.68
N ILE A 244 2.42 15.14 19.59
CA ILE A 244 3.02 14.30 18.56
C ILE A 244 2.58 14.77 17.18
N ARG A 245 3.54 14.89 16.28
CA ARG A 245 3.29 15.30 14.89
C ARG A 245 2.70 14.14 14.10
N LEU A 246 1.99 14.46 13.03
CA LEU A 246 1.20 13.53 12.24
C LEU A 246 1.74 13.50 10.81
N ALA A 247 2.34 12.39 10.41
CA ALA A 247 3.01 12.32 9.13
C ALA A 247 2.48 11.19 8.25
N MET A 248 2.39 11.45 6.96
CA MET A 248 2.31 10.37 5.97
C MET A 248 3.74 9.89 5.65
N TYR A 249 3.99 8.58 5.68
CA TYR A 249 5.36 8.06 5.53
C TYR A 249 5.47 6.83 4.60
N VAL A 250 5.35 7.00 3.28
CA VAL A 250 4.99 8.25 2.57
C VAL A 250 3.71 8.04 1.77
N LEU A 251 3.03 9.13 1.42
CA LEU A 251 1.97 9.10 0.41
C LEU A 251 2.57 8.67 -0.93
N ASN A 252 1.82 7.82 -1.63
CA ASN A 252 2.09 7.58 -3.03
C ASN A 252 1.57 8.77 -3.84
N ALA A 253 2.46 9.64 -4.31
CA ALA A 253 2.07 10.84 -5.06
C ALA A 253 1.21 10.52 -6.28
N GLY A 254 1.38 9.33 -6.87
CA GLY A 254 0.59 8.87 -8.01
C GLY A 254 -0.88 8.59 -7.72
N PHE A 255 -1.30 8.54 -6.45
CA PHE A 255 -2.69 8.33 -6.05
C PHE A 255 -3.52 9.61 -5.97
N TYR A 256 -2.88 10.77 -6.02
CA TYR A 256 -3.54 12.03 -5.71
C TYR A 256 -3.40 13.07 -6.81
N GLN A 257 -4.48 13.85 -6.97
CA GLN A 257 -4.44 15.13 -7.66
C GLN A 257 -4.02 16.22 -6.66
N PRO A 258 -3.06 17.11 -6.98
CA PRO A 258 -2.48 18.05 -6.02
C PRO A 258 -3.51 18.94 -5.31
N ALA A 259 -4.52 19.43 -6.02
CA ALA A 259 -5.56 20.29 -5.44
C ALA A 259 -6.45 19.54 -4.42
N LEU A 260 -6.78 18.27 -4.70
CA LEU A 260 -7.56 17.45 -3.78
C LEU A 260 -6.74 17.07 -2.55
N LEU A 261 -5.48 16.68 -2.76
CA LEU A 261 -4.55 16.41 -1.67
C LEU A 261 -4.34 17.63 -0.79
N SER A 262 -4.18 18.81 -1.39
CA SER A 262 -4.06 20.07 -0.68
C SER A 262 -5.26 20.34 0.23
N ARG A 263 -6.49 20.10 -0.25
CA ARG A 263 -7.71 20.27 0.56
C ARG A 263 -7.70 19.32 1.76
N ASP A 264 -7.31 18.07 1.54
CA ASP A 264 -7.30 17.06 2.61
C ASP A 264 -6.20 17.36 3.66
N ILE A 265 -5.04 17.87 3.21
CA ILE A 265 -3.97 18.37 4.09
C ILE A 265 -4.46 19.56 4.90
N GLU A 266 -5.10 20.55 4.28
CA GLU A 266 -5.64 21.75 4.96
C GLU A 266 -6.61 21.37 6.08
N ALA A 267 -7.49 20.40 5.80
CA ALA A 267 -8.43 19.90 6.80
C ALA A 267 -7.74 19.17 7.95
N LEU A 268 -6.76 18.30 7.67
CA LEU A 268 -6.03 17.58 8.72
C LEU A 268 -5.16 18.53 9.55
N ASP A 269 -4.52 19.50 8.92
CA ASP A 269 -3.66 20.46 9.59
C ASP A 269 -4.45 21.29 10.61
N LEU A 270 -5.63 21.80 10.20
CA LEU A 270 -6.57 22.48 11.08
C LEU A 270 -7.03 21.58 12.24
N LEU A 271 -7.44 20.34 11.95
CA LEU A 271 -7.90 19.39 12.99
C LEU A 271 -6.79 18.94 13.94
N SER A 272 -5.54 19.14 13.57
CA SER A 272 -4.38 18.76 14.36
C SER A 272 -3.70 19.94 15.06
N ASP A 273 -4.21 21.16 14.90
CA ASP A 273 -3.57 22.38 15.38
C ASP A 273 -2.14 22.57 14.83
N GLY A 274 -1.94 22.38 13.52
CA GLY A 274 -0.65 22.65 12.87
C GLY A 274 0.41 21.54 13.03
N ARG A 275 -0.01 20.31 13.33
CA ARG A 275 0.89 19.18 13.63
C ARG A 275 1.19 18.29 12.43
N VAL A 276 0.72 18.63 11.23
CA VAL A 276 0.89 17.78 10.03
C VAL A 276 2.28 17.91 9.43
N GLU A 277 2.77 16.79 8.91
CA GLU A 277 3.88 16.70 7.95
C GLU A 277 3.45 15.85 6.77
N VAL A 278 3.89 16.24 5.58
CA VAL A 278 3.53 15.53 4.35
C VAL A 278 4.75 14.80 3.85
N GLY A 279 4.75 13.47 3.94
CA GLY A 279 5.73 12.65 3.25
C GLY A 279 5.22 12.22 1.89
N LEU A 280 6.03 12.43 0.85
CA LEU A 280 5.74 12.02 -0.52
C LEU A 280 6.79 11.03 -1.04
N GLY A 281 6.32 10.07 -1.85
CA GLY A 281 7.15 9.20 -2.65
C GLY A 281 6.54 8.97 -4.03
N THR A 282 7.34 8.39 -4.93
CA THR A 282 6.93 8.17 -6.32
C THR A 282 5.92 7.03 -6.50
N GLY A 283 5.78 6.15 -5.51
CA GLY A 283 5.08 4.88 -5.64
C GLY A 283 5.86 3.89 -6.51
N TYR A 284 6.00 2.66 -6.03
CA TYR A 284 6.76 1.60 -6.73
C TYR A 284 5.94 0.35 -7.05
N ALA A 285 4.90 0.08 -6.26
CA ALA A 285 4.09 -1.14 -6.37
C ALA A 285 3.03 -0.97 -7.48
N ARG A 286 3.34 -1.47 -8.67
CA ARG A 286 2.43 -1.44 -9.83
C ARG A 286 1.06 -2.02 -9.48
N GLU A 287 1.05 -3.09 -8.69
CA GLU A 287 -0.14 -3.81 -8.27
C GLU A 287 -1.11 -2.91 -7.50
N GLU A 288 -0.61 -1.92 -6.76
CA GLU A 288 -1.45 -0.98 -6.01
C GLU A 288 -2.06 0.07 -6.94
N PHE A 289 -1.32 0.54 -7.96
CA PHE A 289 -1.91 1.40 -8.99
C PHE A 289 -3.00 0.67 -9.77
N GLU A 290 -2.76 -0.60 -10.12
CA GLU A 290 -3.76 -1.44 -10.79
C GLU A 290 -5.01 -1.64 -9.92
N ALA A 291 -4.84 -1.89 -8.62
CA ALA A 291 -5.95 -2.04 -7.68
C ALA A 291 -6.70 -0.73 -7.38
N ALA A 292 -6.03 0.43 -7.48
CA ALA A 292 -6.65 1.75 -7.43
C ALA A 292 -7.29 2.17 -8.76
N GLU A 293 -7.19 1.36 -9.80
CA GLU A 293 -7.61 1.70 -11.18
C GLU A 293 -6.90 2.94 -11.74
N LEU A 294 -5.67 3.16 -11.30
CA LEU A 294 -4.81 4.27 -11.74
C LEU A 294 -3.80 3.80 -12.78
N PRO A 295 -3.42 4.65 -13.76
CA PRO A 295 -2.33 4.34 -14.65
C PRO A 295 -1.02 4.17 -13.85
N PHE A 296 -0.20 3.21 -14.24
CA PHE A 296 1.17 3.08 -13.72
C PHE A 296 2.17 3.59 -14.78
N PRO A 297 2.53 4.88 -14.74
CA PRO A 297 3.38 5.48 -15.77
C PRO A 297 4.85 5.07 -15.59
N SER A 298 5.71 5.50 -16.52
CA SER A 298 7.15 5.23 -16.45
C SER A 298 7.77 5.78 -15.16
N ALA A 299 8.92 5.24 -14.76
CA ALA A 299 9.62 5.73 -13.56
C ALA A 299 9.91 7.23 -13.64
N GLY A 300 10.33 7.73 -14.81
CA GLY A 300 10.56 9.16 -15.03
C GLY A 300 9.29 9.99 -14.83
N ALA A 301 8.18 9.58 -15.44
CA ALA A 301 6.91 10.28 -15.31
C ALA A 301 6.37 10.28 -13.87
N ARG A 302 6.65 9.24 -13.07
CA ARG A 302 6.31 9.24 -11.63
C ARG A 302 7.15 10.24 -10.84
N VAL A 303 8.43 10.42 -11.20
CA VAL A 303 9.27 11.47 -10.59
C VAL A 303 8.78 12.86 -11.00
N ASP A 304 8.42 13.06 -12.27
CA ASP A 304 7.90 14.34 -12.77
C ASP A 304 6.58 14.70 -12.06
N HIS A 305 5.69 13.71 -11.87
CA HIS A 305 4.45 13.90 -11.11
C HIS A 305 4.71 14.20 -9.63
N LEU A 306 5.67 13.50 -9.00
CA LEU A 306 6.10 13.81 -7.63
C LEU A 306 6.60 15.26 -7.50
N GLU A 307 7.42 15.73 -8.44
CA GLU A 307 7.88 17.12 -8.46
C GLU A 307 6.71 18.09 -8.60
N HIS A 308 5.77 17.82 -9.51
CA HIS A 308 4.57 18.63 -9.68
C HIS A 308 3.76 18.74 -8.38
N VAL A 309 3.51 17.62 -7.70
CA VAL A 309 2.79 17.60 -6.41
C VAL A 309 3.57 18.37 -5.35
N ALA A 310 4.89 18.15 -5.22
CA ALA A 310 5.73 18.82 -4.23
C ALA A 310 5.74 20.35 -4.42
N VAL A 311 5.89 20.83 -5.65
CA VAL A 311 5.86 22.27 -5.97
C VAL A 311 4.49 22.87 -5.66
N TYR A 312 3.42 22.17 -6.02
CA TYR A 312 2.06 22.64 -5.72
C TYR A 312 1.82 22.78 -4.21
N LEU A 313 2.16 21.73 -3.44
CA LEU A 313 1.93 21.71 -1.99
C LEU A 313 2.79 22.75 -1.26
N THR A 314 4.08 22.88 -1.61
CA THR A 314 4.94 23.89 -0.96
C THR A 314 4.53 25.33 -1.27
N GLY A 315 3.92 25.58 -2.43
CA GLY A 315 3.33 26.88 -2.75
C GLY A 315 2.05 27.19 -1.97
N ARG A 316 1.21 26.17 -1.70
CA ARG A 316 -0.09 26.35 -1.01
C ARG A 316 0.00 26.24 0.51
N HIS A 317 0.91 25.42 1.01
CA HIS A 317 1.10 25.07 2.43
C HIS A 317 2.55 25.27 2.87
N PRO A 318 3.10 26.50 2.79
CA PRO A 318 4.53 26.74 3.05
C PRO A 318 4.96 26.47 4.50
N ALA A 319 4.01 26.38 5.43
CA ALA A 319 4.25 26.08 6.85
C ALA A 319 4.19 24.58 7.19
N VAL A 320 3.69 23.74 6.28
CA VAL A 320 3.59 22.28 6.49
C VAL A 320 4.87 21.62 5.99
N PRO A 321 5.66 20.97 6.87
CA PRO A 321 6.92 20.36 6.45
C PRO A 321 6.71 19.28 5.40
N LEU A 322 7.55 19.33 4.36
CA LEU A 322 7.57 18.34 3.29
C LEU A 322 8.73 17.36 3.51
N LEU A 323 8.39 16.07 3.60
CA LEU A 323 9.34 14.98 3.49
C LEU A 323 9.27 14.37 2.08
N ILE A 324 10.43 14.15 1.44
CA ILE A 324 10.51 13.35 0.22
C ILE A 324 11.42 12.16 0.47
N ALA A 325 10.91 10.95 0.23
CA ALA A 325 11.66 9.71 0.41
C ALA A 325 11.85 8.96 -0.92
N GLY A 326 13.03 8.35 -1.08
CA GLY A 326 13.35 7.52 -2.24
C GLY A 326 14.83 7.14 -2.27
N SER A 327 15.23 6.36 -3.28
CA SER A 327 16.63 5.93 -3.45
C SER A 327 17.26 6.39 -4.77
N GLY A 328 16.45 6.73 -5.78
CA GLY A 328 16.96 7.15 -7.08
C GLY A 328 17.45 8.59 -7.10
N ASP A 329 18.54 8.84 -7.82
CA ASP A 329 19.23 10.15 -7.90
C ASP A 329 18.30 11.31 -8.26
N ARG A 330 17.35 11.11 -9.18
CA ARG A 330 16.37 12.16 -9.53
C ARG A 330 15.44 12.50 -8.36
N VAL A 331 15.01 11.51 -7.58
CA VAL A 331 14.18 11.72 -6.39
C VAL A 331 14.99 12.38 -5.28
N MET A 332 16.24 11.96 -5.07
CA MET A 332 17.13 12.58 -4.09
C MET A 332 17.51 14.01 -4.45
N THR A 333 17.71 14.31 -5.74
CA THR A 333 17.91 15.68 -6.23
C THR A 333 16.68 16.54 -5.96
N LEU A 334 15.48 16.02 -6.22
CA LEU A 334 14.23 16.71 -5.91
C LEU A 334 14.09 16.96 -4.40
N ALA A 335 14.33 15.94 -3.58
CA ALA A 335 14.29 16.04 -2.12
C ALA A 335 15.27 17.11 -1.60
N ALA A 336 16.53 17.05 -2.01
CA ALA A 336 17.57 18.00 -1.65
C ALA A 336 17.21 19.46 -1.99
N ARG A 337 16.51 19.67 -3.13
CA ARG A 337 16.15 21.00 -3.62
C ARG A 337 14.85 21.55 -3.07
N ARG A 338 13.93 20.72 -2.58
CA ARG A 338 12.55 21.13 -2.29
C ARG A 338 12.04 20.72 -0.91
N ALA A 339 12.44 19.57 -0.40
CA ALA A 339 11.95 19.05 0.88
C ALA A 339 12.56 19.79 2.07
N ASP A 340 11.87 19.74 3.20
CA ASP A 340 12.41 20.12 4.50
C ASP A 340 13.07 18.90 5.18
N ILE A 341 12.57 17.70 4.87
CA ILE A 341 13.09 16.43 5.39
C ILE A 341 13.41 15.48 4.22
N VAL A 342 14.61 14.91 4.21
CA VAL A 342 15.03 13.90 3.21
C VAL A 342 14.93 12.51 3.83
N GLY A 343 14.04 11.67 3.28
CA GLY A 343 13.82 10.31 3.74
C GLY A 343 14.75 9.30 3.07
N LEU A 344 15.66 8.72 3.86
CA LEU A 344 16.63 7.70 3.47
C LEU A 344 16.11 6.31 3.90
N THR A 345 16.28 5.31 3.04
CA THR A 345 15.71 3.96 3.25
C THR A 345 16.77 2.87 3.49
N GLY A 346 18.02 3.24 3.71
CA GLY A 346 19.13 2.29 3.87
C GLY A 346 19.38 1.39 2.65
N ALA A 347 18.82 1.75 1.49
CA ALA A 347 18.91 0.95 0.27
C ALA A 347 20.37 0.83 -0.20
N LYS A 348 20.75 -0.37 -0.66
CA LYS A 348 22.08 -0.62 -1.21
C LYS A 348 22.35 0.29 -2.40
N VAL A 349 23.43 1.05 -2.30
CA VAL A 349 24.13 1.65 -3.44
C VAL A 349 25.17 0.62 -3.88
N ARG A 350 25.27 0.36 -5.18
CA ARG A 350 26.18 -0.68 -5.68
C ARG A 350 27.61 -0.19 -5.57
N ASP A 351 28.51 -1.12 -5.24
CA ASP A 351 29.97 -0.93 -5.31
C ASP A 351 30.50 0.21 -4.43
N VAL A 352 29.83 0.49 -3.30
CA VAL A 352 30.30 1.45 -2.28
C VAL A 352 30.40 0.77 -0.92
N GLU A 353 31.45 1.14 -0.17
CA GLU A 353 31.72 0.62 1.17
C GLU A 353 30.69 1.10 2.20
N ASP A 354 30.31 2.38 2.11
CA ASP A 354 29.32 3.01 2.99
C ASP A 354 28.17 3.62 2.17
N PRO A 355 27.08 2.87 1.96
CA PRO A 355 25.92 3.36 1.22
C PRO A 355 25.24 4.57 1.85
N LEU A 356 25.30 4.73 3.19
CA LEU A 356 24.66 5.87 3.85
C LEU A 356 25.49 7.12 3.66
N ALA A 357 26.82 7.05 3.86
CA ALA A 357 27.73 8.16 3.59
C ALA A 357 27.55 8.68 2.17
N GLU A 358 27.53 7.78 1.19
CA GLU A 358 27.44 8.16 -0.20
C GLU A 358 26.10 8.83 -0.52
N ARG A 359 24.97 8.30 -0.02
CA ARG A 359 23.66 8.94 -0.22
C ARG A 359 23.57 10.31 0.46
N VAL A 360 24.14 10.46 1.65
CA VAL A 360 24.17 11.77 2.35
C VAL A 360 25.02 12.77 1.58
N GLU A 361 26.17 12.34 1.05
CA GLU A 361 27.04 13.22 0.28
C GLU A 361 26.44 13.61 -1.07
N PHE A 362 25.71 12.71 -1.72
CA PHE A 362 24.90 13.02 -2.89
C PHE A 362 23.87 14.12 -2.57
N VAL A 363 23.13 13.98 -1.46
CA VAL A 363 22.13 14.97 -1.03
C VAL A 363 22.81 16.30 -0.71
N ARG A 364 23.99 16.28 -0.06
CA ARG A 364 24.79 17.49 0.21
C ARG A 364 25.16 18.24 -1.05
N HIS A 365 25.72 17.54 -2.03
CA HIS A 365 26.07 18.13 -3.32
C HIS A 365 24.83 18.67 -4.06
N ALA A 366 23.73 17.92 -4.07
CA ALA A 366 22.51 18.34 -4.76
C ALA A 366 21.79 19.52 -4.08
N ALA A 367 21.93 19.65 -2.76
CA ALA A 367 21.37 20.73 -1.96
C ALA A 367 22.22 22.01 -2.02
N GLY A 368 23.55 21.90 -2.07
CA GLY A 368 24.44 23.06 -1.96
C GLY A 368 24.24 23.78 -0.64
N ASP A 369 24.15 25.11 -0.68
CA ASP A 369 24.10 25.97 0.52
C ASP A 369 22.91 25.68 1.45
N ARG A 370 21.80 25.14 0.92
CA ARG A 370 20.63 24.80 1.76
C ARG A 370 20.77 23.48 2.52
N PHE A 371 21.85 22.72 2.35
CA PHE A 371 21.98 21.44 3.04
C PHE A 371 21.84 21.59 4.56
N GLY A 372 22.38 22.67 5.14
CA GLY A 372 22.28 22.94 6.57
C GLY A 372 20.85 23.18 7.09
N SER A 373 19.87 23.39 6.21
CA SER A 373 18.45 23.52 6.59
C SER A 373 17.65 22.24 6.40
N LEU A 374 18.26 21.16 5.93
CA LEU A 374 17.58 19.88 5.72
C LEU A 374 17.68 19.00 6.97
N GLU A 375 16.57 18.37 7.35
CA GLU A 375 16.58 17.24 8.27
C GLU A 375 16.80 15.95 7.48
N LEU A 376 17.69 15.08 7.95
CA LEU A 376 17.90 13.75 7.37
C LEU A 376 17.17 12.72 8.23
N ASN A 377 16.21 12.02 7.61
CA ASN A 377 15.46 10.94 8.24
C ASN A 377 15.91 9.58 7.70
N LEU A 378 16.10 8.61 8.59
CA LEU A 378 16.40 7.22 8.23
C LEU A 378 15.28 6.29 8.68
N ALA A 379 14.74 5.54 7.71
CA ALA A 379 13.81 4.44 7.99
C ALA A 379 14.57 3.25 8.59
N ILE A 380 14.26 2.90 9.84
CA ILE A 380 14.77 1.70 10.50
C ILE A 380 13.82 0.54 10.22
N THR A 381 14.33 -0.49 9.55
CA THR A 381 13.55 -1.63 9.07
C THR A 381 13.61 -2.83 10.01
N ALA A 382 14.53 -2.86 10.98
CA ALA A 382 14.60 -3.91 11.97
C ALA A 382 15.22 -3.41 13.29
N VAL A 383 14.60 -3.82 14.40
CA VAL A 383 15.03 -3.55 15.78
C VAL A 383 14.83 -4.84 16.58
N PRO A 384 15.74 -5.24 17.48
CA PRO A 384 15.59 -6.44 18.29
C PRO A 384 14.33 -6.38 19.16
N ALA A 385 13.71 -7.53 19.43
CA ALA A 385 12.65 -7.59 20.43
C ALA A 385 13.24 -7.34 21.84
N PRO A 386 12.42 -6.97 22.84
CA PRO A 386 12.89 -6.83 24.22
C PRO A 386 13.58 -8.11 24.71
N GLY A 387 14.82 -8.00 25.17
CA GLY A 387 15.63 -9.13 25.64
C GLY A 387 16.44 -9.85 24.56
N GLU A 388 16.22 -9.52 23.28
CA GLU A 388 17.00 -10.05 22.16
C GLU A 388 18.11 -9.07 21.75
N ARG A 389 19.13 -9.59 21.06
CA ARG A 389 20.24 -8.79 20.51
C ARG A 389 20.23 -8.74 18.98
N ILE A 390 19.65 -9.75 18.33
CA ILE A 390 19.57 -9.85 16.87
C ILE A 390 18.11 -9.60 16.48
N PRO A 391 17.84 -8.72 15.51
CA PRO A 391 16.46 -8.42 15.11
C PRO A 391 15.87 -9.44 14.15
N ASP A 392 14.55 -9.48 14.05
CA ASP A 392 13.84 -10.16 12.96
C ASP A 392 14.01 -9.38 11.64
N PHE A 393 14.53 -10.05 10.61
CA PHE A 393 14.78 -9.45 9.30
C PHE A 393 13.58 -9.50 8.36
N SER A 394 12.43 -10.02 8.78
CA SER A 394 11.25 -10.24 7.92
C SER A 394 10.83 -9.00 7.12
N LEU A 395 10.93 -7.80 7.71
CA LEU A 395 10.65 -6.55 7.01
C LEU A 395 11.80 -6.14 6.08
N THR A 396 13.04 -6.14 6.56
CA THR A 396 14.23 -5.76 5.77
C THR A 396 14.34 -6.62 4.51
N ARG A 397 14.05 -7.92 4.57
CA ARG A 397 14.04 -8.83 3.42
C ARG A 397 13.02 -8.46 2.34
N ARG A 398 11.98 -7.69 2.64
CA ARG A 398 11.06 -7.19 1.60
C ARG A 398 11.74 -6.20 0.67
N TYR A 399 12.72 -5.46 1.19
CA TYR A 399 13.48 -4.46 0.44
C TYR A 399 14.80 -5.03 -0.11
N ALA A 400 15.34 -6.05 0.55
CA ALA A 400 16.55 -6.76 0.13
C ALA A 400 16.35 -8.29 0.16
N PRO A 401 15.55 -8.86 -0.76
CA PRO A 401 15.14 -10.26 -0.71
C PRO A 401 16.27 -11.26 -0.96
N THR A 402 17.36 -10.83 -1.57
CA THR A 402 18.51 -11.67 -1.93
C THR A 402 19.69 -11.52 -0.98
N ALA A 403 19.61 -10.64 0.03
CA ALA A 403 20.70 -10.39 0.96
C ALA A 403 20.77 -11.48 2.04
N SER A 404 21.99 -11.88 2.41
CA SER A 404 22.25 -12.77 3.53
C SER A 404 21.96 -12.08 4.87
N ASP A 405 21.83 -12.85 5.94
CA ASP A 405 21.55 -12.32 7.29
C ASP A 405 22.69 -11.43 7.79
N GLU A 406 23.92 -11.77 7.45
CA GLU A 406 25.11 -10.96 7.72
C GLU A 406 25.06 -9.63 6.96
N GLU A 407 24.71 -9.67 5.67
CA GLU A 407 24.54 -8.46 4.86
C GLU A 407 23.39 -7.57 5.35
N LEU A 408 22.29 -8.18 5.83
CA LEU A 408 21.15 -7.46 6.39
C LEU A 408 21.51 -6.82 7.73
N LEU A 409 22.26 -7.52 8.58
CA LEU A 409 22.73 -7.02 9.86
C LEU A 409 23.69 -5.82 9.70
N ALA A 410 24.44 -5.78 8.60
CA ALA A 410 25.35 -4.68 8.26
C ALA A 410 24.63 -3.44 7.68
N MET A 411 23.32 -3.50 7.41
CA MET A 411 22.60 -2.34 6.86
C MET A 411 22.39 -1.26 7.91
N HIS A 412 22.62 0.00 7.54
CA HIS A 412 22.37 1.15 8.42
C HIS A 412 20.91 1.26 8.90
N SER A 413 19.96 0.72 8.13
CA SER A 413 18.53 0.65 8.51
C SER A 413 18.22 -0.45 9.52
N VAL A 414 19.21 -1.24 9.95
CA VAL A 414 19.05 -2.34 10.89
C VAL A 414 19.82 -2.02 12.16
N LEU A 415 19.14 -2.10 13.31
CA LEU A 415 19.77 -1.95 14.61
C LEU A 415 19.94 -3.32 15.26
N SER A 416 21.02 -3.47 16.04
CA SER A 416 21.31 -4.68 16.79
C SER A 416 21.93 -4.35 18.14
N GLY A 417 21.95 -5.34 19.04
CA GLY A 417 22.42 -5.20 20.42
C GLY A 417 21.37 -4.67 21.39
N SER A 418 21.85 -4.26 22.55
CA SER A 418 21.06 -3.68 23.64
C SER A 418 20.60 -2.26 23.31
N PRO A 419 19.60 -1.71 24.02
CA PRO A 419 19.17 -0.32 23.84
C PRO A 419 20.29 0.73 23.97
N ARG A 420 21.35 0.42 24.74
CA ARG A 420 22.54 1.26 24.84
C ARG A 420 23.36 1.23 23.56
N GLU A 421 23.70 0.04 23.06
CA GLU A 421 24.47 -0.12 21.82
C GLU A 421 23.71 0.48 20.61
N MET A 422 22.39 0.35 20.58
CA MET A 422 21.56 1.02 19.58
C MET A 422 21.61 2.55 19.69
N ALA A 423 21.55 3.11 20.90
CA ALA A 423 21.70 4.56 21.11
C ALA A 423 23.09 5.05 20.70
N ASP A 424 24.14 4.31 21.05
CA ASP A 424 25.52 4.62 20.64
C ASP A 424 25.65 4.61 19.11
N THR A 425 25.01 3.63 18.44
CA THR A 425 24.96 3.56 16.97
C THR A 425 24.29 4.79 16.35
N LEU A 426 23.10 5.17 16.85
CA LEU A 426 22.37 6.35 16.35
C LEU A 426 23.11 7.66 16.64
N SER A 427 23.84 7.74 17.76
CA SER A 427 24.74 8.85 18.07
C SER A 427 25.89 8.93 17.06
N GLY A 428 26.50 7.80 16.72
CA GLY A 428 27.50 7.72 15.67
C GLY A 428 26.96 8.15 14.30
N TYR A 429 25.70 7.83 13.98
CA TYR A 429 25.08 8.28 12.72
C TYR A 429 24.87 9.80 12.68
N ARG A 430 24.48 10.41 13.80
CA ARG A 430 24.39 11.87 13.91
C ARG A 430 25.74 12.53 13.73
N GLU A 431 26.77 12.02 14.40
CA GLU A 431 28.13 12.60 14.33
C GLU A 431 28.75 12.46 12.94
N ARG A 432 28.63 11.28 12.32
CA ARG A 432 29.29 10.97 11.05
C ARG A 432 28.52 11.50 9.84
N TYR A 433 27.19 11.39 9.86
CA TYR A 433 26.36 11.65 8.69
C TYR A 433 25.41 12.83 8.88
N GLY A 434 25.22 13.32 10.11
CA GLY A 434 24.22 14.36 10.41
C GLY A 434 22.78 13.85 10.44
N VAL A 435 22.55 12.54 10.53
CA VAL A 435 21.20 11.97 10.62
C VAL A 435 20.67 12.12 12.03
N THR A 436 19.59 12.87 12.19
CA THR A 436 18.97 13.18 13.50
C THR A 436 17.58 12.60 13.65
N SER A 437 16.97 12.10 12.58
CA SER A 437 15.58 11.67 12.55
C SER A 437 15.49 10.18 12.20
N PHE A 438 14.81 9.39 13.02
CA PHE A 438 14.73 7.93 12.87
C PHE A 438 13.30 7.42 12.97
N THR A 439 12.84 6.67 11.99
CA THR A 439 11.47 6.13 11.94
C THR A 439 11.47 4.62 12.08
N VAL A 440 10.82 4.07 13.11
CA VAL A 440 10.66 2.62 13.34
C VAL A 440 9.22 2.16 13.12
N GLN A 441 9.00 0.86 12.95
CA GLN A 441 7.65 0.29 12.92
C GLN A 441 7.04 0.18 14.32
N ASP A 442 5.71 0.24 14.40
CA ASP A 442 4.94 0.17 15.64
C ASP A 442 5.15 -1.11 16.47
N SER A 443 5.57 -2.21 15.85
CA SER A 443 5.98 -3.44 16.53
C SER A 443 7.20 -3.26 17.44
N HIS A 444 8.02 -2.24 17.23
CA HIS A 444 9.26 -2.00 17.97
C HIS A 444 9.12 -0.94 19.06
N VAL A 445 7.91 -0.41 19.30
CA VAL A 445 7.65 0.73 20.20
C VAL A 445 8.25 0.54 21.60
N ASP A 446 8.16 -0.65 22.17
CA ASP A 446 8.59 -0.93 23.55
C ASP A 446 10.10 -0.90 23.71
N ASN A 447 10.80 -1.63 22.84
CA ASN A 447 12.25 -1.70 22.93
C ASN A 447 12.88 -0.37 22.51
N PHE A 448 12.32 0.28 21.48
CA PHE A 448 12.85 1.53 20.97
C PHE A 448 12.63 2.71 21.92
N ALA A 449 11.57 2.70 22.75
CA ALA A 449 11.42 3.70 23.81
C ALA A 449 12.61 3.71 24.79
N ASN A 450 13.24 2.56 25.05
CA ASN A 450 14.45 2.49 25.87
C ASN A 450 15.67 3.15 25.18
N VAL A 451 15.68 3.17 23.84
CA VAL A 451 16.70 3.88 23.04
C VAL A 451 16.46 5.37 23.11
N ILE A 452 15.21 5.81 22.93
CA ILE A 452 14.81 7.23 23.04
C ILE A 452 15.22 7.80 24.41
N ALA A 453 14.95 7.08 25.50
CA ALA A 453 15.29 7.50 26.86
C ALA A 453 16.81 7.62 27.12
N ARG A 454 17.67 7.08 26.24
CA ARG A 454 19.13 7.19 26.33
C ARG A 454 19.69 8.32 25.46
N LEU A 455 18.95 8.73 24.44
CA LEU A 455 19.33 9.77 23.50
C LEU A 455 18.80 11.16 23.91
N ARG A 456 18.07 11.23 25.02
CA ARG A 456 17.41 12.42 25.54
C ARG A 456 17.82 12.74 26.96
#